data_AF-A0A528KNT5-F1
#
_entry.id   AF-A0A528KNT5-F1
#
_cell.length_a   1.000
_cell.length_b   1.000
_cell.length_c   1.000
_cell.angle_alpha   90.00
_cell.angle_beta   90.00
_cell.angle_gamma   90.00
#
_symmetry.space_group_name_H-M   'P 1'
#
loop_
_entity.id
_entity.type
_entity.pdbx_description
1 polymer ?
#
loop_
_entity_poly.entity_id
_entity_poly.type
_entity_poly.pdbx_seq_one_letter_code
_entity_poly.pdbx_strand_id
1 'polypeptide(L)'
;MQQGFDFQTAESAFDAVNAVRALEEAVKNCGFEQSLIVLVKMRASQINGCAWRIHSHIRNARFHGQTEERLRVLHAWRDPAMPFSARERAALAWTEALTVLSTTHVTDAIHQQAREQFDRDELAKLTLLVGTTNLWDRLSIGFRSVLHAAGEACSDGRSTGCTCSATIVPVDVRYAQRRRKQPASSRT
;
A
#
# COMPACT_ATOMS: atom_id res chain seq x y z
N MET A 1 7.77 6.28 23.11
CA MET A 1 8.29 5.96 21.76
C MET A 1 8.46 7.26 21.01
N GLN A 2 9.61 7.50 20.36
CA GLN A 2 9.77 8.67 19.49
C GLN A 2 8.80 8.53 18.30
N GLN A 3 8.01 9.58 18.04
CA GLN A 3 7.16 9.62 16.85
C GLN A 3 8.04 9.57 15.60
N GLY A 4 7.67 8.72 14.63
CA GLY A 4 8.34 8.64 13.34
C GLY A 4 8.28 9.97 12.58
N PHE A 5 9.25 10.21 11.71
CA PHE A 5 9.28 11.39 10.85
C PHE A 5 8.21 11.27 9.76
N ASP A 6 7.33 12.26 9.61
CA ASP A 6 6.35 12.26 8.51
C ASP A 6 7.02 12.60 7.17
N PHE A 7 7.46 11.57 6.46
CA PHE A 7 8.08 11.69 5.13
C PHE A 7 7.17 12.35 4.09
N GLN A 8 5.86 12.43 4.33
CA GLN A 8 4.92 13.07 3.41
C GLN A 8 5.08 14.58 3.39
N THR A 9 5.71 15.16 4.41
CA THR A 9 5.96 16.60 4.55
C THR A 9 7.39 16.99 4.19
N ALA A 10 8.23 16.03 3.80
CA ALA A 10 9.62 16.28 3.41
C ALA A 10 9.67 17.15 2.13
N GLU A 11 10.01 18.43 2.28
CA GLU A 11 9.90 19.41 1.19
C GLU A 11 10.73 19.04 -0.04
N SER A 12 11.96 18.55 0.15
CA SER A 12 12.84 18.14 -0.94
C SER A 12 12.42 16.84 -1.64
N ALA A 13 11.62 16.01 -0.97
CA ALA A 13 11.11 14.74 -1.51
C ALA A 13 9.65 14.83 -1.98
N PHE A 14 9.01 16.00 -1.88
CA PHE A 14 7.58 16.18 -2.13
C PHE A 14 7.14 15.66 -3.50
N ASP A 15 7.88 16.00 -4.55
CA ASP A 15 7.58 15.57 -5.92
C ASP A 15 7.69 14.04 -6.08
N ALA A 16 8.71 13.43 -5.46
CA ALA A 16 8.90 11.99 -5.47
C ALA A 16 7.77 11.27 -4.72
N VAL A 17 7.36 11.77 -3.55
CA VAL A 17 6.23 11.19 -2.80
C VAL A 17 4.93 11.30 -3.60
N ASN A 18 4.71 12.40 -4.32
CA ASN A 18 3.54 12.55 -5.19
C ASN A 18 3.56 11.60 -6.40
N ALA A 19 4.73 11.35 -6.98
CA ALA A 19 4.87 10.33 -8.03
C ALA A 19 4.49 8.93 -7.51
N VAL A 20 4.90 8.59 -6.29
CA VAL A 20 4.51 7.32 -5.65
C VAL A 20 3.00 7.26 -5.38
N ARG A 21 2.37 8.38 -4.99
CA ARG A 21 0.89 8.45 -4.86
C ARG A 21 0.18 8.29 -6.20
N ALA A 22 0.69 8.90 -7.27
CA ALA A 22 0.13 8.74 -8.61
C ALA A 22 0.23 7.28 -9.08
N LEU A 23 1.36 6.62 -8.79
CA LEU A 23 1.51 5.19 -9.06
C LEU A 23 0.52 4.34 -8.26
N GLU A 24 0.32 4.62 -6.96
CA GLU A 24 -0.68 3.96 -6.13
C GLU A 24 -2.10 4.08 -6.69
N GLU A 25 -2.45 5.26 -7.22
CA GLU A 25 -3.75 5.47 -7.85
C GLU A 25 -3.89 4.69 -9.16
N ALA A 26 -2.83 4.66 -9.98
CA ALA A 26 -2.82 3.89 -11.22
C ALA A 26 -3.00 2.38 -10.97
N VAL A 27 -2.31 1.81 -9.95
CA VAL A 27 -2.43 0.38 -9.63
C VAL A 27 -3.73 0.03 -8.92
N LYS A 28 -4.37 0.97 -8.19
CA LYS A 28 -5.73 0.76 -7.68
C LYS A 28 -6.75 0.63 -8.81
N ASN A 29 -6.58 1.43 -9.86
CA ASN A 29 -7.53 1.51 -10.97
C ASN A 29 -7.08 0.65 -12.18
N CYS A 30 -6.21 -0.35 -11.97
CA CYS A 30 -5.63 -1.13 -13.07
C CYS A 30 -6.58 -2.15 -13.71
N GLY A 31 -7.82 -2.25 -13.22
CA GLY A 31 -8.86 -3.14 -13.73
C GLY A 31 -8.92 -4.51 -13.08
N PHE A 32 -8.13 -4.76 -12.04
CA PHE A 32 -8.26 -5.98 -11.24
C PHE A 32 -9.45 -5.94 -10.30
N GLU A 33 -9.92 -7.13 -9.95
CA GLU A 33 -10.90 -7.33 -8.90
C GLU A 33 -10.35 -6.78 -7.59
N GLN A 34 -11.17 -6.00 -6.90
CA GLN A 34 -10.75 -5.36 -5.65
C GLN A 34 -10.38 -6.41 -4.58
N SER A 35 -11.00 -7.59 -4.64
CA SER A 35 -10.64 -8.74 -3.83
C SER A 35 -9.17 -9.14 -4.00
N LEU A 36 -8.70 -9.26 -5.24
CA LEU A 36 -7.34 -9.63 -5.58
C LEU A 36 -6.34 -8.56 -5.14
N ILE A 37 -6.66 -7.28 -5.41
CA ILE A 37 -5.83 -6.13 -5.03
C ILE A 37 -5.56 -6.16 -3.51
N VAL A 38 -6.61 -6.35 -2.71
CA VAL A 38 -6.51 -6.42 -1.25
C VAL A 38 -5.63 -7.58 -0.80
N LEU A 39 -5.79 -8.78 -1.37
CA LEU A 39 -5.00 -9.95 -0.99
C LEU A 39 -3.51 -9.76 -1.27
N VAL A 40 -3.16 -9.24 -2.46
CA VAL A 40 -1.78 -8.95 -2.84
C VAL A 40 -1.16 -7.92 -1.90
N LYS A 41 -1.86 -6.78 -1.69
CA LYS A 41 -1.37 -5.71 -0.82
C LYS A 41 -1.18 -6.20 0.61
N MET A 42 -2.17 -6.92 1.14
CA MET A 42 -2.12 -7.50 2.48
C MET A 42 -0.94 -8.45 2.64
N ARG A 43 -0.76 -9.38 1.69
CA ARG A 43 0.26 -10.41 1.83
C ARG A 43 1.68 -9.85 1.78
N ALA A 44 1.94 -8.90 0.88
CA ALA A 44 3.22 -8.20 0.83
C ALA A 44 3.51 -7.47 2.16
N SER A 45 2.55 -6.71 2.69
CA SER A 45 2.72 -6.01 3.97
C SER A 45 2.87 -6.95 5.17
N GLN A 46 2.21 -8.12 5.17
CA GLN A 46 2.41 -9.16 6.19
C GLN A 46 3.86 -9.66 6.20
N ILE A 47 4.44 -9.93 5.02
CA ILE A 47 5.82 -10.40 4.89
C ILE A 47 6.81 -9.31 5.33
N ASN A 48 6.57 -8.07 4.93
CA ASN A 48 7.41 -6.93 5.29
C ASN A 48 7.25 -6.51 6.77
N GLY A 49 6.21 -6.99 7.48
CA GLY A 49 5.95 -6.62 8.87
C GLY A 49 5.41 -5.19 9.06
N CYS A 50 4.76 -4.62 8.04
CA CYS A 50 4.26 -3.24 8.10
C CYS A 50 2.89 -3.15 8.80
N ALA A 51 2.87 -3.03 10.14
CA ALA A 51 1.64 -3.00 10.93
C ALA A 51 0.63 -1.92 10.50
N TRP A 52 1.11 -0.71 10.17
CA TRP A 52 0.26 0.38 9.66
C TRP A 52 -0.47 0.00 8.37
N ARG A 53 0.25 -0.57 7.40
CA ARG A 53 -0.30 -0.96 6.10
C ARG A 53 -1.21 -2.15 6.22
N ILE A 54 -0.85 -3.16 7.02
CA ILE A 54 -1.73 -4.29 7.35
C ILE A 54 -3.07 -3.78 7.89
N HIS A 55 -3.05 -2.89 8.89
CA HIS A 55 -4.29 -2.32 9.44
C HIS A 55 -5.12 -1.57 8.39
N SER A 56 -4.47 -0.75 7.54
CA SER A 56 -5.14 -0.06 6.44
C SER A 56 -5.77 -1.03 5.43
N HIS A 57 -5.06 -2.09 5.06
CA HIS A 57 -5.54 -3.12 4.14
C HIS A 57 -6.71 -3.92 4.72
N ILE A 58 -6.74 -4.19 6.04
CA ILE A 58 -7.87 -4.90 6.68
C ILE A 58 -9.14 -4.05 6.56
N ARG A 59 -9.04 -2.75 6.83
CA ARG A 59 -10.19 -1.83 6.69
C ARG A 59 -10.71 -1.77 5.26
N ASN A 60 -9.81 -1.69 4.28
CA ASN A 60 -10.19 -1.70 2.87
C ASN A 60 -10.82 -3.05 2.47
N ALA A 61 -10.26 -4.17 2.92
CA ALA A 61 -10.80 -5.51 2.70
C ALA A 61 -12.26 -5.64 3.15
N ARG A 62 -12.55 -5.21 4.39
CA ARG A 62 -13.89 -5.21 4.97
C ARG A 62 -14.86 -4.35 4.17
N PHE A 63 -14.42 -3.16 3.75
CA PHE A 63 -15.24 -2.26 2.94
C PHE A 63 -15.65 -2.89 1.60
N HIS A 64 -14.79 -3.74 1.02
CA HIS A 64 -15.06 -4.45 -0.23
C HIS A 64 -15.62 -5.87 -0.03
N GLY A 65 -16.18 -6.17 1.14
CA GLY A 65 -16.93 -7.41 1.39
C GLY A 65 -16.08 -8.66 1.61
N GLN A 66 -14.78 -8.53 1.87
CA GLN A 66 -13.95 -9.68 2.25
C GLN A 66 -14.33 -10.17 3.66
N THR A 67 -14.36 -11.49 3.84
CA THR A 67 -14.69 -12.10 5.14
C THR A 67 -13.47 -12.11 6.07
N GLU A 68 -13.72 -11.97 7.37
CA GLU A 68 -12.67 -12.06 8.39
C GLU A 68 -11.95 -13.41 8.38
N GLU A 69 -12.70 -14.48 8.15
CA GLU A 69 -12.15 -15.84 8.06
C GLU A 69 -11.09 -15.93 6.95
N ARG A 70 -11.42 -15.42 5.75
CA ARG A 70 -10.51 -15.41 4.60
C ARG A 70 -9.23 -14.62 4.89
N LEU A 71 -9.35 -13.47 5.56
CA LEU A 71 -8.20 -12.63 5.89
C LEU A 71 -7.29 -13.28 6.94
N ARG A 72 -7.87 -13.98 7.93
CA ARG A 72 -7.10 -14.69 8.97
C ARG A 72 -6.26 -15.81 8.38
N VAL A 73 -6.80 -16.56 7.43
CA VAL A 73 -6.12 -17.71 6.82
C VAL A 73 -5.21 -17.33 5.64
N LEU A 74 -5.09 -16.05 5.29
CA LEU A 74 -4.27 -15.60 4.16
C LEU A 74 -2.81 -16.06 4.26
N HIS A 75 -2.23 -16.09 5.45
CA HIS A 75 -0.85 -16.56 5.64
C HIS A 75 -0.67 -18.05 5.30
N ALA A 76 -1.75 -18.83 5.37
CA ALA A 76 -1.79 -20.25 5.09
C ALA A 76 -2.27 -20.57 3.66
N TRP A 77 -2.31 -19.59 2.75
CA TRP A 77 -2.91 -19.72 1.42
C TRP A 77 -2.40 -20.90 0.57
N ARG A 78 -1.20 -21.42 0.84
CA ARG A 78 -0.64 -22.58 0.13
C ARG A 78 -1.36 -23.88 0.43
N ASP A 79 -1.98 -24.00 1.60
CA ASP A 79 -2.78 -25.17 1.94
C ASP A 79 -3.94 -25.31 0.92
N PRO A 80 -4.06 -26.45 0.21
CA PRO A 80 -5.13 -26.69 -0.75
C PRO A 80 -6.54 -26.55 -0.18
N ALA A 81 -6.73 -26.75 1.12
CA ALA A 81 -8.03 -26.60 1.79
C ALA A 81 -8.48 -25.13 1.92
N MET A 82 -7.57 -24.16 1.74
CA MET A 82 -7.92 -22.74 1.83
C MET A 82 -8.70 -22.27 0.59
N PRO A 83 -9.69 -21.37 0.76
CA PRO A 83 -10.64 -21.00 -0.29
C PRO A 83 -10.09 -20.02 -1.34
N PHE A 84 -8.83 -20.15 -1.76
CA PHE A 84 -8.21 -19.32 -2.78
C PHE A 84 -8.26 -19.99 -4.15
N SER A 85 -8.74 -19.26 -5.16
CA SER A 85 -8.77 -19.68 -6.56
C SER A 85 -7.37 -19.85 -7.15
N ALA A 86 -7.27 -20.51 -8.31
CA ALA A 86 -6.00 -20.66 -9.03
C ALA A 86 -5.36 -19.29 -9.35
N ARG A 87 -6.17 -18.32 -9.82
CA ARG A 87 -5.73 -16.95 -10.10
C ARG A 87 -5.19 -16.23 -8.87
N GLU A 88 -5.88 -16.33 -7.73
CA GLU A 88 -5.40 -15.73 -6.48
C GLU A 88 -4.13 -16.41 -5.96
N ARG A 89 -4.05 -17.75 -6.03
CA ARG A 89 -2.85 -18.51 -5.64
C ARG A 89 -1.65 -18.13 -6.50
N ALA A 90 -1.83 -17.97 -7.81
CA ALA A 90 -0.79 -17.49 -8.71
C ALA A 90 -0.34 -16.06 -8.35
N ALA A 91 -1.28 -15.16 -8.06
CA ALA A 91 -0.94 -13.79 -7.61
C ALA A 91 -0.21 -13.78 -6.27
N LEU A 92 -0.61 -14.62 -5.31
CA LEU A 92 0.04 -14.72 -4.01
C LEU A 92 1.45 -15.31 -4.15
N ALA A 93 1.64 -16.36 -4.95
CA ALA A 93 2.96 -16.91 -5.27
C ALA A 93 3.89 -15.83 -5.86
N TRP A 94 3.40 -15.09 -6.86
CA TRP A 94 4.11 -13.98 -7.49
C TRP A 94 4.45 -12.87 -6.48
N THR A 95 3.49 -12.53 -5.61
CA THR A 95 3.66 -11.52 -4.56
C THR A 95 4.78 -11.89 -3.60
N GLU A 96 4.80 -13.12 -3.10
CA GLU A 96 5.85 -13.55 -2.17
C GLU A 96 7.22 -13.59 -2.83
N ALA A 97 7.29 -14.10 -4.06
CA ALA A 97 8.51 -14.15 -4.85
C ALA A 97 9.14 -12.76 -5.01
N LEU A 98 8.35 -11.77 -5.41
CA LEU A 98 8.83 -10.40 -5.60
C LEU A 98 9.03 -9.62 -4.30
N THR A 99 8.34 -9.99 -3.21
CA THR A 99 8.52 -9.32 -1.91
C THR A 99 9.83 -9.73 -1.26
N VAL A 100 10.22 -11.01 -1.36
CA VAL A 100 11.48 -11.55 -0.84
C VAL A 100 12.48 -11.83 -1.96
N LEU A 101 12.51 -10.95 -2.97
CA LEU A 101 13.24 -11.12 -4.23
C LEU A 101 14.71 -11.53 -4.05
N SER A 102 15.36 -11.04 -3.01
CA SER A 102 16.77 -11.34 -2.69
C SER A 102 17.02 -12.80 -2.28
N THR A 103 15.98 -13.56 -1.94
CA THR A 103 16.08 -14.94 -1.45
C THR A 103 15.39 -15.92 -2.39
N THR A 104 14.20 -15.58 -2.87
CA THR A 104 13.35 -16.51 -3.63
C THR A 104 13.57 -16.43 -5.14
N HIS A 105 13.87 -15.23 -5.65
CA HIS A 105 13.77 -14.92 -7.08
C HIS A 105 12.40 -15.31 -7.68
N VAL A 106 12.24 -15.13 -8.99
CA VAL A 106 11.08 -15.67 -9.73
C VAL A 106 11.57 -16.92 -10.46
N THR A 107 11.18 -18.09 -9.98
CA THR A 107 11.50 -19.36 -10.66
C THR A 107 10.63 -19.55 -11.89
N ASP A 108 11.06 -20.42 -12.81
CA ASP A 108 10.29 -20.75 -14.02
C ASP A 108 8.89 -21.28 -13.68
N ALA A 109 8.77 -22.08 -12.61
CA ALA A 109 7.49 -22.60 -12.14
C ALA A 109 6.53 -21.49 -11.68
N ILE A 110 7.02 -20.50 -10.92
CA ILE A 110 6.22 -19.35 -10.47
C ILE A 110 5.83 -18.48 -11.67
N HIS A 111 6.76 -18.29 -12.61
CA HIS A 111 6.47 -17.55 -13.84
C HIS A 111 5.40 -18.25 -14.68
N GLN A 112 5.53 -19.55 -14.93
CA GLN A 112 4.56 -20.34 -15.68
C GLN A 112 3.18 -20.31 -15.00
N GLN A 113 3.12 -20.55 -13.68
CA GLN A 113 1.86 -20.48 -12.93
C GLN A 113 1.19 -19.11 -13.05
N ALA A 114 1.97 -18.02 -13.04
CA ALA A 114 1.43 -16.69 -13.27
C ALA A 114 0.94 -16.49 -14.72
N ARG A 115 1.68 -16.98 -15.72
CA ARG A 115 1.30 -16.90 -17.14
C ARG A 115 0.02 -17.67 -17.48
N GLU A 116 -0.29 -18.74 -16.73
CA GLU A 116 -1.54 -19.49 -16.89
C GLU A 116 -2.77 -18.70 -16.45
N GLN A 117 -2.61 -17.74 -15.54
CA GLN A 117 -3.71 -17.00 -14.92
C GLN A 117 -3.78 -15.53 -15.34
N PHE A 118 -2.67 -14.96 -15.80
CA PHE A 118 -2.54 -13.54 -16.14
C PHE A 118 -1.95 -13.38 -17.53
N ASP A 119 -2.57 -12.54 -18.37
CA ASP A 119 -1.97 -12.14 -19.64
C ASP A 119 -0.74 -11.22 -19.43
N ARG A 120 -0.09 -10.78 -20.52
CA ARG A 120 1.14 -10.00 -20.42
C ARG A 120 0.91 -8.67 -19.68
N ASP A 121 -0.19 -8.01 -19.97
CA ASP A 121 -0.50 -6.68 -19.45
C ASP A 121 -0.99 -6.79 -18.00
N GLU A 122 -1.78 -7.83 -17.69
CA GLU A 122 -2.15 -8.18 -16.32
C GLU A 122 -0.92 -8.51 -15.47
N LEU A 123 0.02 -9.32 -15.95
CA LEU A 123 1.21 -9.65 -15.18
C LEU A 123 2.10 -8.41 -14.91
N ALA A 124 2.16 -7.48 -15.86
CA ALA A 124 2.81 -6.18 -15.65
C ALA A 124 2.09 -5.36 -14.56
N LYS A 125 0.76 -5.26 -14.61
CA LYS A 125 -0.05 -4.59 -13.58
C LYS A 125 0.12 -5.24 -12.20
N LEU A 126 0.14 -6.57 -12.13
CA LEU A 126 0.36 -7.31 -10.88
C LEU A 126 1.75 -7.02 -10.31
N THR A 127 2.77 -6.98 -11.16
CA THR A 127 4.14 -6.63 -10.76
C THR A 127 4.23 -5.20 -10.23
N LEU A 128 3.59 -4.24 -10.90
CA LEU A 128 3.50 -2.85 -10.43
C LEU A 128 2.76 -2.74 -9.11
N LEU A 129 1.68 -3.49 -8.92
CA LEU A 129 0.93 -3.56 -7.68
C LEU A 129 1.80 -4.07 -6.51
N VAL A 130 2.56 -5.16 -6.73
CA VAL A 130 3.48 -5.71 -5.72
C VAL A 130 4.61 -4.73 -5.40
N GLY A 131 5.23 -4.14 -6.44
CA GLY A 131 6.32 -3.18 -6.29
C GLY A 131 5.89 -1.90 -5.55
N THR A 132 4.72 -1.36 -5.91
CA THR A 132 4.14 -0.17 -5.25
C THR A 132 3.86 -0.44 -3.77
N THR A 133 3.32 -1.62 -3.46
CA THR A 133 3.07 -2.02 -2.06
C THR A 133 4.38 -2.11 -1.28
N ASN A 134 5.38 -2.78 -1.87
CA ASN A 134 6.71 -2.93 -1.29
C ASN A 134 7.41 -1.58 -1.03
N LEU A 135 7.21 -0.61 -1.92
CA LEU A 135 7.70 0.75 -1.73
C LEU A 135 7.00 1.46 -0.56
N TRP A 136 5.67 1.38 -0.49
CA TRP A 136 4.93 1.94 0.64
C TRP A 136 5.28 1.32 1.99
N ASP A 137 5.51 0.01 2.03
CA ASP A 137 5.95 -0.68 3.23
C ASP A 137 7.32 -0.18 3.68
N ARG A 138 8.28 -0.02 2.75
CA ARG A 138 9.62 0.52 3.03
C ARG A 138 9.57 1.95 3.57
N LEU A 139 8.75 2.81 2.97
CA LEU A 139 8.53 4.17 3.48
C LEU A 139 7.93 4.11 4.89
N SER A 140 6.85 3.35 5.09
CA SER A 140 6.16 3.28 6.37
C SER A 140 7.05 2.73 7.49
N ILE A 141 7.81 1.66 7.23
CA ILE A 141 8.72 1.04 8.19
C ILE A 141 9.92 1.94 8.45
N GLY A 142 10.60 2.40 7.39
CA GLY A 142 11.81 3.21 7.48
C GLY A 142 11.58 4.51 8.24
N PHE A 143 10.40 5.11 8.08
CA PHE A 143 10.01 6.34 8.76
C PHE A 143 9.21 6.10 10.05
N ARG A 144 9.08 4.85 10.51
CA ARG A 144 8.37 4.48 11.74
C ARG A 144 6.96 5.06 11.83
N SER A 145 6.22 5.02 10.71
CA SER A 145 4.82 5.45 10.67
C SER A 145 4.02 4.64 11.69
N VAL A 146 3.45 5.35 12.66
CA VAL A 146 2.78 4.75 13.81
C VAL A 146 1.34 4.43 13.48
N LEU A 147 0.93 3.20 13.80
CA LEU A 147 -0.47 2.87 13.93
C LEU A 147 -0.95 3.37 15.29
N HIS A 148 -1.76 4.44 15.28
CA HIS A 148 -2.54 4.79 16.46
C HIS A 148 -3.61 3.71 16.63
N ALA A 149 -3.48 2.90 17.69
CA ALA A 149 -4.50 1.94 18.04
C ALA A 149 -5.82 2.69 18.25
N ALA A 150 -6.92 2.15 17.72
CA ALA A 150 -8.25 2.67 18.03
C ALA A 150 -8.48 2.48 19.54
N GLY A 151 -8.29 3.54 20.32
CA GLY A 151 -8.40 3.50 21.78
C GLY A 151 -7.56 4.51 22.54
N GLU A 152 -6.48 5.07 21.96
CA GLU A 152 -5.74 6.17 22.62
C GLU A 152 -6.37 7.53 22.29
N ALA A 153 -7.61 7.71 22.73
CA ALA A 153 -8.17 9.03 22.90
C ALA A 153 -7.52 9.67 24.14
N CYS A 154 -6.70 10.70 23.91
CA CYS A 154 -6.45 11.84 24.79
C CYS A 154 -6.40 11.56 26.31
N SER A 155 -5.20 11.33 26.86
CA SER A 155 -4.98 11.31 28.31
C SER A 155 -4.67 12.69 28.91
N ASP A 156 -5.00 13.79 28.22
CA ASP A 156 -4.87 15.13 28.80
C ASP A 156 -6.25 15.82 28.80
N GLY A 157 -6.87 15.82 29.98
CA GLY A 157 -8.27 16.18 30.22
C GLY A 157 -8.57 17.67 30.11
N ARG A 158 -8.19 18.33 29.00
CA ARG A 158 -8.53 19.73 28.72
C ARG A 158 -8.75 19.95 27.23
N SER A 159 -9.97 19.69 26.78
CA SER A 159 -10.74 20.62 25.94
C SER A 159 -11.95 19.90 25.34
N THR A 160 -13.13 20.42 25.65
CA THR A 160 -14.42 20.12 25.02
C THR A 160 -14.35 20.29 23.50
N GLY A 161 -14.69 19.25 22.75
CA GLY A 161 -14.88 19.33 21.29
C GLY A 161 -14.15 18.24 20.51
N CYS A 162 -14.40 16.96 20.80
CA CYS A 162 -13.85 15.86 20.02
C CYS A 162 -14.78 15.56 18.83
N THR A 163 -14.58 16.24 17.70
CA THR A 163 -15.09 15.75 16.42
C THR A 163 -14.04 14.79 15.85
N CYS A 164 -14.38 13.50 15.82
CA CYS A 164 -13.64 12.50 15.06
C CYS A 164 -13.78 12.81 13.57
N SER A 165 -13.00 13.77 13.07
CA SER A 165 -12.78 13.96 11.64
C SER A 165 -11.36 13.53 11.35
N ALA A 166 -11.22 12.37 10.68
CA ALA A 166 -9.99 11.98 10.01
C ALA A 166 -9.76 12.94 8.84
N THR A 167 -9.28 14.15 9.15
CA THR A 167 -8.97 15.14 8.12
C THR A 167 -7.68 14.72 7.43
N ILE A 168 -7.80 14.11 6.27
CA ILE A 168 -6.82 14.29 5.20
C ILE A 168 -6.74 15.80 5.00
N VAL A 169 -5.62 16.43 5.40
CA VAL A 169 -5.41 17.85 5.09
C VAL A 169 -5.35 17.97 3.57
N PRO A 170 -6.29 18.67 2.91
CA PRO A 170 -6.23 18.87 1.47
C PRO A 170 -5.02 19.77 1.16
N VAL A 171 -4.16 19.33 0.25
CA VAL A 171 -2.91 20.01 -0.14
C VAL A 171 -3.16 21.20 -1.08
N ASP A 172 -4.41 21.61 -1.30
CA ASP A 172 -4.77 22.52 -2.40
C ASP A 172 -4.42 24.00 -2.20
N VAL A 173 -4.02 24.46 -1.00
CA VAL A 173 -3.79 25.90 -0.78
C VAL A 173 -2.34 26.32 -1.02
N ARG A 174 -1.36 25.42 -0.91
CA ARG A 174 0.07 25.79 -1.07
C ARG A 174 0.53 25.84 -2.53
N TYR A 175 -0.18 25.16 -3.44
CA TYR A 175 0.14 25.13 -4.87
C TYR A 175 -0.07 26.49 -5.56
N ALA A 176 -1.16 27.20 -5.23
CA ALA A 176 -1.48 28.51 -5.82
C ALA A 176 -0.49 29.62 -5.41
N GLN A 177 0.13 29.50 -4.23
CA GLN A 177 1.04 30.53 -3.70
C GLN A 177 2.48 30.40 -4.21
N ARG A 178 2.93 29.19 -4.59
CA ARG A 178 4.31 28.98 -5.11
C ARG A 178 4.48 29.44 -6.57
N ARG A 179 3.45 29.38 -7.42
CA ARG A 179 3.54 29.91 -8.80
C ARG A 179 3.66 31.44 -8.88
N ARG A 180 3.25 32.19 -7.86
CA ARG A 180 3.39 33.66 -7.83
C ARG A 180 4.80 34.15 -7.46
N LYS A 181 5.71 33.27 -7.01
CA LYS A 181 7.02 33.66 -6.47
C LYS A 181 8.23 33.28 -7.34
N GLN A 182 8.04 32.70 -8.53
CA GLN A 182 9.15 32.55 -9.49
C GLN A 182 9.26 33.80 -10.37
N PRO A 183 10.34 34.60 -10.27
CA PRO A 183 10.59 35.64 -11.26
C PRO A 183 10.91 34.99 -12.62
N ALA A 184 10.32 35.54 -13.68
CA ALA A 184 10.64 35.17 -15.05
C ALA A 184 12.14 35.37 -15.29
N SER A 185 12.85 34.28 -15.58
CA SER A 185 14.22 34.33 -16.09
C SER A 185 14.20 35.02 -17.45
N SER A 186 14.65 36.28 -17.48
CA SER A 186 14.97 37.01 -18.70
C SER A 186 16.22 36.39 -19.33
N ARG A 187 16.04 35.73 -20.48
CA ARG A 187 17.16 35.39 -21.38
C ARG A 187 17.45 36.61 -22.25
N THR A 188 18.60 37.21 -22.01
CA THR A 188 19.42 37.90 -23.03
C THR A 188 19.99 36.89 -24.01
#